data_AF-A0A6C1PCM3-F1
#
_entry.id   AF-A0A6C1PCM3-F1
#
_cell.length_a   1.000
_cell.length_b   1.000
_cell.length_c   1.000
_cell.angle_alpha   90.00
_cell.angle_beta   90.00
_cell.angle_gamma   90.00
#
_symmetry.space_group_name_H-M   'P 1'
#
loop_
_entity.id
_entity.type
_entity.pdbx_description
1 polymer ?
#
loop_
_entity_poly.entity_id
_entity_poly.type
_entity_poly.pdbx_seq_one_letter_code
_entity_poly.pdbx_strand_id
1 'polypeptide(L)'
;MVRPRLFYVALLAAAAALIVTGSVFGQSNTVIDAILGEEVATAQSAAYLAMTSAGLVADDATPAVALRTAREEGWIGDRGDREPVTFGEYAYLMMRAHGVSGGLMYLIFPGPRYAAREFTYRGWSPERRAPGELVSGEFMVRVTGNMLEMVGGER
;
A
#
# COMPACT_ATOMS: atom_id res chain seq x y z
N MET A 1 -44.66 -13.54 21.57
CA MET A 1 -45.38 -12.48 20.82
C MET A 1 -44.50 -11.22 20.80
N VAL A 2 -43.63 -11.08 19.80
CA VAL A 2 -42.73 -9.92 19.68
C VAL A 2 -43.59 -8.71 19.33
N ARG A 3 -43.53 -7.62 20.13
CA ARG A 3 -44.34 -6.42 19.85
C ARG A 3 -43.94 -5.87 18.47
N PRO A 4 -44.89 -5.58 17.56
CA PRO A 4 -44.61 -5.25 16.17
C PRO A 4 -43.65 -4.06 16.01
N ARG A 5 -43.67 -3.10 16.95
CA ARG A 5 -42.72 -1.98 17.01
C ARG A 5 -41.26 -2.40 17.23
N LEU A 6 -41.00 -3.43 18.04
CA LEU A 6 -39.65 -3.97 18.25
C LEU A 6 -39.13 -4.68 16.99
N PHE A 7 -40.02 -5.27 16.20
CA PHE A 7 -39.66 -5.93 14.93
C PHE A 7 -39.23 -4.91 13.85
N TYR A 8 -39.97 -3.82 13.68
CA TYR A 8 -39.58 -2.74 12.74
C TYR A 8 -38.30 -2.02 13.15
N VAL A 9 -38.09 -1.78 14.44
CA VAL A 9 -36.85 -1.17 14.95
C VAL A 9 -35.66 -2.08 14.73
N ALA A 10 -35.80 -3.39 14.98
CA ALA A 10 -34.75 -4.37 14.69
C ALA A 10 -34.43 -4.46 13.19
N LEU A 11 -35.46 -4.38 12.33
CA LEU A 11 -35.31 -4.43 10.88
C LEU A 11 -34.64 -3.15 10.33
N LEU A 12 -34.97 -1.97 10.86
CA LEU A 12 -34.29 -0.71 10.55
C LEU A 12 -32.84 -0.69 11.03
N ALA A 13 -32.57 -1.22 12.23
CA ALA A 13 -31.21 -1.33 12.76
C ALA A 13 -30.34 -2.30 11.92
N ALA A 14 -30.92 -3.43 11.48
CA ALA A 14 -30.25 -4.37 10.59
C ALA A 14 -29.97 -3.76 9.21
N ALA A 15 -30.91 -2.99 8.64
CA ALA A 15 -30.72 -2.28 7.38
C ALA A 15 -29.64 -1.19 7.48
N ALA A 16 -29.62 -0.43 8.58
CA ALA A 16 -28.58 0.58 8.82
C ALA A 16 -27.19 -0.06 8.96
N ALA A 17 -27.08 -1.19 9.67
CA ALA A 17 -25.83 -1.92 9.81
C ALA A 17 -25.30 -2.44 8.45
N LEU A 18 -26.19 -2.89 7.56
CA LEU A 18 -25.83 -3.38 6.22
C LEU A 18 -25.32 -2.25 5.30
N ILE A 19 -25.87 -1.04 5.43
CA ILE A 19 -25.47 0.14 4.64
C ILE A 19 -24.09 0.65 5.07
N VAL A 20 -23.81 0.67 6.38
CA VAL A 20 -22.51 1.13 6.91
C VAL A 20 -21.35 0.24 6.46
N THR A 21 -21.57 -1.08 6.36
CA THR A 21 -20.53 -2.00 5.88
C THR A 21 -20.17 -1.80 4.41
N GLY A 22 -21.09 -1.36 3.56
CA GLY A 22 -20.83 -1.17 2.13
C GLY A 22 -19.92 0.04 1.81
N SER A 23 -20.01 1.10 2.60
CA SER A 23 -19.26 2.35 2.37
C SER A 23 -17.76 2.22 2.63
N VAL A 24 -17.36 1.32 3.53
CA VAL A 24 -15.95 1.13 3.91
C VAL A 24 -15.15 0.50 2.78
N PHE A 25 -15.69 -0.53 2.12
CA PHE A 25 -15.01 -1.22 1.01
C PHE A 25 -14.98 -0.41 -0.29
N GLY A 26 -15.97 0.47 -0.52
CA GLY A 26 -16.01 1.31 -1.71
C GLY A 26 -14.89 2.35 -1.78
N GLN A 27 -14.44 2.84 -0.62
CA GLN A 27 -13.41 3.88 -0.56
C GLN A 27 -12.03 3.35 -0.99
N SER A 28 -11.62 2.18 -0.50
CA SER A 28 -10.32 1.58 -0.84
C SER A 28 -10.21 1.28 -2.34
N ASN A 29 -11.25 0.70 -2.96
CA ASN A 29 -11.27 0.43 -4.40
C ASN A 29 -11.11 1.71 -5.23
N THR A 30 -11.79 2.80 -4.84
CA THR A 30 -11.67 4.10 -5.52
C THR A 30 -10.24 4.64 -5.45
N VAL A 31 -9.54 4.44 -4.33
CA VAL A 31 -8.13 4.83 -4.19
C VAL A 31 -7.24 3.98 -5.09
N ILE A 32 -7.41 2.65 -5.10
CA ILE A 32 -6.63 1.75 -5.97
C ILE A 32 -6.86 2.08 -7.44
N ASP A 33 -8.10 2.34 -7.86
CA ASP A 33 -8.42 2.76 -9.23
C ASP A 33 -7.72 4.08 -9.61
N ALA A 34 -7.70 5.04 -8.68
CA ALA A 34 -6.97 6.29 -8.89
C ALA A 34 -5.46 6.06 -9.02
N ILE A 35 -4.88 5.16 -8.23
CA ILE A 35 -3.46 4.79 -8.32
C ILE A 35 -3.18 4.10 -9.64
N LEU A 36 -4.00 3.13 -10.06
CA LEU A 36 -3.84 2.45 -11.35
C LEU A 36 -3.84 3.42 -12.53
N GLY A 37 -4.58 4.52 -12.43
CA GLY A 37 -4.60 5.61 -13.42
C GLY A 37 -3.37 6.54 -13.41
N GLU A 38 -2.42 6.40 -12.49
CA GLU A 38 -1.22 7.23 -12.43
C GLU A 38 -0.18 6.79 -13.49
N GLU A 39 0.03 7.61 -14.52
CA GLU A 39 1.15 7.44 -15.46
C GLU A 39 2.51 7.55 -14.75
N VAL A 40 2.59 8.47 -13.77
CA VAL A 40 3.73 8.64 -12.88
C VAL A 40 3.24 8.60 -11.44
N ALA A 41 3.72 7.59 -10.71
CA ALA A 41 3.36 7.31 -9.34
C ALA A 41 3.81 8.40 -8.38
N THR A 42 2.97 8.70 -7.41
CA THR A 42 3.25 9.71 -6.39
C THR A 42 3.71 9.11 -5.06
N ALA A 43 4.37 9.92 -4.23
CA ALA A 43 4.75 9.56 -2.86
C ALA A 43 3.54 9.15 -2.00
N GLN A 44 2.38 9.81 -2.15
CA GLN A 44 1.15 9.43 -1.46
C GLN A 44 0.68 8.02 -1.87
N SER A 45 0.66 7.73 -3.16
CA SER A 45 0.22 6.44 -3.70
C SER A 45 1.17 5.31 -3.29
N ALA A 46 2.47 5.56 -3.33
CA ALA A 46 3.49 4.65 -2.83
C ALA A 46 3.32 4.33 -1.34
N ALA A 47 3.13 5.36 -0.51
CA ALA A 47 2.93 5.19 0.92
C ALA A 47 1.61 4.48 1.24
N TYR A 48 0.53 4.81 0.53
CA TYR A 48 -0.74 4.13 0.68
C TYR A 48 -0.59 2.62 0.46
N LEU A 49 -0.07 2.20 -0.69
CA LEU A 49 0.12 0.77 -1.00
C LEU A 49 1.03 0.07 0.01
N ALA A 50 2.14 0.69 0.41
CA ALA A 50 3.07 0.08 1.34
C ALA A 50 2.48 -0.11 2.74
N MET A 51 1.78 0.91 3.25
CA MET A 51 1.28 0.89 4.62
C MET A 51 0.02 0.04 4.78
N THR A 52 -0.92 0.09 3.83
CA THR A 52 -2.13 -0.74 3.90
C THR A 52 -1.79 -2.21 3.68
N SER A 53 -0.94 -2.53 2.70
CA SER A 53 -0.54 -3.92 2.44
C SER A 53 0.22 -4.57 3.60
N ALA A 54 0.94 -3.78 4.40
CA ALA A 54 1.63 -4.24 5.61
C ALA A 54 0.71 -4.28 6.86
N GLY A 55 -0.53 -3.79 6.76
CA GLY A 55 -1.44 -3.64 7.90
C GLY A 55 -0.97 -2.60 8.93
N LEU A 56 -0.09 -1.67 8.53
CA LEU A 56 0.40 -0.59 9.40
C LEU A 56 -0.59 0.57 9.50
N VAL A 57 -1.47 0.71 8.51
CA VAL A 57 -2.66 1.56 8.55
C VAL A 57 -3.86 0.75 8.08
N ALA A 58 -5.06 1.17 8.47
CA ALA A 58 -6.29 0.52 8.04
C ALA A 58 -6.49 0.66 6.51
N ASP A 59 -7.14 -0.33 5.88
CA ASP A 59 -7.38 -0.34 4.43
C ASP A 59 -8.24 0.84 3.94
N ASP A 60 -9.07 1.39 4.83
CA ASP A 60 -9.91 2.57 4.62
C ASP A 60 -9.21 3.90 4.98
N ALA A 61 -7.93 3.86 5.38
CA ALA A 61 -7.14 5.06 5.60
C ALA A 61 -7.03 5.88 4.30
N THR A 62 -6.83 7.18 4.44
CA THR A 62 -6.57 8.02 3.27
C THR A 62 -5.08 7.96 2.87
N PRO A 63 -4.72 8.18 1.59
CA PRO A 63 -3.32 8.27 1.17
C PRO A 63 -2.50 9.29 1.96
N ALA A 64 -3.12 10.38 2.40
CA ALA A 64 -2.48 11.40 3.23
C ALA A 64 -2.11 10.86 4.63
N VAL A 65 -2.94 10.00 5.22
CA VAL A 65 -2.62 9.33 6.50
C VAL A 65 -1.43 8.39 6.31
N ALA A 66 -1.47 7.56 5.28
CA ALA A 66 -0.39 6.61 4.98
C ALA A 66 0.95 7.31 4.73
N LEU A 67 0.95 8.41 3.96
CA LEU A 67 2.16 9.20 3.73
C LEU A 67 2.68 9.83 5.01
N ARG A 68 1.81 10.40 5.85
CA ARG A 68 2.22 10.95 7.14
C ARG A 68 2.89 9.89 8.01
N THR A 69 2.30 8.70 8.11
CA THR A 69 2.91 7.57 8.84
C THR A 69 4.26 7.20 8.25
N ALA A 70 4.41 7.16 6.92
CA ALA A 70 5.70 6.87 6.28
C ALA A 70 6.78 7.93 6.56
N ARG A 71 6.38 9.19 6.73
CA ARG A 71 7.27 10.28 7.14
C ARG A 71 7.68 10.17 8.60
N GLU A 72 6.73 9.88 9.49
CA GLU A 72 6.97 9.69 10.92
C GLU A 72 7.95 8.54 11.18
N GLU A 73 7.87 7.47 10.40
CA GLU A 73 8.80 6.34 10.42
C GLU A 73 10.16 6.63 9.76
N GLY A 74 10.29 7.77 9.07
CA GLY A 74 11.51 8.19 8.38
C GLY A 74 11.83 7.38 7.11
N TRP A 75 10.85 6.72 6.49
CA TRP A 75 11.08 5.82 5.35
C TRP A 75 11.04 6.51 3.99
N ILE A 76 10.36 7.66 3.90
CA ILE A 76 10.19 8.39 2.63
C ILE A 76 10.72 9.84 2.68
N GLY A 77 11.14 10.35 3.84
CA GLY A 77 11.58 11.74 4.03
C GLY A 77 10.46 12.77 3.84
N ASP A 78 10.80 14.06 3.79
CA ASP A 78 9.81 15.17 3.73
C ASP A 78 9.22 15.43 2.33
N ARG A 79 9.11 14.39 1.49
CA ARG A 79 8.64 14.52 0.10
C ARG A 79 7.26 15.16 0.02
N GLY A 80 7.01 15.91 -1.05
CA GLY A 80 5.70 16.45 -1.34
C GLY A 80 4.67 15.35 -1.64
N ASP A 81 3.40 15.62 -1.38
CA ASP A 81 2.31 14.65 -1.51
C ASP A 81 2.22 14.01 -2.91
N ARG A 82 2.33 14.85 -3.95
CA ARG A 82 2.26 14.44 -5.36
C ARG A 82 3.64 14.34 -6.02
N GLU A 83 4.70 14.34 -5.22
CA GLU A 83 6.05 14.23 -5.75
C GLU A 83 6.24 12.84 -6.37
N PRO A 84 6.82 12.73 -7.59
CA PRO A 84 7.09 11.46 -8.22
C PRO A 84 7.98 10.56 -7.36
N VAL A 85 7.74 9.24 -7.44
CA VAL A 85 8.55 8.23 -6.76
C VAL A 85 9.32 7.39 -7.79
N THR A 86 10.54 7.03 -7.43
CA THR A 86 11.37 6.08 -8.18
C THR A 86 11.12 4.64 -7.74
N PHE A 87 11.49 3.67 -8.58
CA PHE A 87 11.39 2.25 -8.26
C PHE A 87 12.15 1.90 -6.98
N GLY A 88 13.36 2.46 -6.80
CA GLY A 88 14.16 2.23 -5.61
C GLY A 88 13.49 2.73 -4.33
N GLU A 89 12.92 3.93 -4.37
CA GLU A 89 12.22 4.50 -3.20
C GLU A 89 11.00 3.69 -2.84
N TYR A 90 10.22 3.27 -3.84
CA TYR A 90 9.06 2.43 -3.62
C TYR A 90 9.43 1.05 -3.07
N ALA A 91 10.43 0.38 -3.67
CA ALA A 91 10.95 -0.89 -3.18
C ALA A 91 11.46 -0.78 -1.74
N TYR A 92 12.17 0.31 -1.43
CA TYR A 92 12.67 0.54 -0.07
C TYR A 92 11.54 0.69 0.93
N LEU A 93 10.52 1.47 0.61
CA LEU A 93 9.36 1.67 1.45
C LEU A 93 8.62 0.35 1.72
N MET A 94 8.42 -0.47 0.68
CA MET A 94 7.81 -1.80 0.81
C MET A 94 8.61 -2.73 1.73
N MET A 95 9.93 -2.78 1.60
CA MET A 95 10.77 -3.60 2.49
C MET A 95 10.67 -3.16 3.95
N ARG A 96 10.67 -1.83 4.18
CA ARG A 96 10.57 -1.26 5.52
C ARG A 96 9.21 -1.57 6.15
N ALA A 97 8.13 -1.36 5.41
CA ALA A 97 6.77 -1.61 5.89
C ALA A 97 6.53 -3.09 6.25
N HIS A 98 7.08 -4.02 5.46
CA HIS A 98 6.91 -5.46 5.67
C HIS A 98 8.00 -6.11 6.54
N GLY A 99 8.95 -5.33 7.06
CA GLY A 99 10.06 -5.86 7.87
C GLY A 99 10.95 -6.85 7.12
N VAL A 100 11.00 -6.79 5.79
CA VAL A 100 11.78 -7.70 4.97
C VAL A 100 13.27 -7.37 5.11
N SER A 101 14.01 -8.35 5.63
CA SER A 101 15.47 -8.31 5.57
C SER A 101 15.91 -8.60 4.14
N GLY A 102 16.59 -7.64 3.50
CA GLY A 102 17.23 -7.85 2.19
C GLY A 102 18.51 -8.68 2.28
N GLY A 103 19.15 -8.91 1.14
CA GLY A 103 20.45 -9.55 1.09
C GLY A 103 21.56 -8.72 1.77
N LEU A 104 22.78 -9.28 1.81
CA LEU A 104 23.93 -8.70 2.51
C LEU A 104 24.15 -7.21 2.21
N MET A 105 24.02 -6.81 0.95
CA MET A 105 24.22 -5.41 0.55
C MET A 105 23.15 -4.48 1.12
N TYR A 106 21.90 -4.92 1.22
CA TYR A 106 20.83 -4.15 1.85
C TYR A 106 21.04 -4.03 3.35
N LEU A 107 21.53 -5.09 4.00
CA LEU A 107 21.82 -5.07 5.44
C LEU A 107 22.93 -4.05 5.80
N ILE A 108 23.97 -3.96 4.97
CA ILE A 108 25.10 -3.04 5.20
C ILE A 108 24.74 -1.61 4.78
N PHE A 109 24.04 -1.45 3.66
CA PHE A 109 23.68 -0.15 3.09
C PHE A 109 22.18 -0.10 2.79
N PRO A 110 21.32 -0.01 3.83
CA PRO A 110 19.88 0.04 3.61
C PRO A 110 19.52 1.30 2.83
N GLY A 111 18.79 1.14 1.73
CA GLY A 111 18.34 2.27 0.94
C GLY A 111 17.78 1.91 -0.43
N PRO A 112 17.27 2.92 -1.17
CA PRO A 112 16.58 2.76 -2.44
C PRO A 112 17.31 1.91 -3.48
N ARG A 113 18.61 2.15 -3.64
CA ARG A 113 19.44 1.42 -4.61
C ARG A 113 19.43 -0.09 -4.37
N TYR A 114 19.63 -0.50 -3.12
CA TYR A 114 19.75 -1.92 -2.79
C TYR A 114 18.39 -2.59 -2.63
N ALA A 115 17.35 -1.84 -2.25
CA ALA A 115 15.98 -2.34 -2.27
C ALA A 115 15.52 -2.72 -3.69
N ALA A 116 15.71 -1.85 -4.68
CA ALA A 116 15.38 -2.17 -6.07
C ALA A 116 16.13 -3.40 -6.61
N ARG A 117 17.40 -3.55 -6.22
CA ARG A 117 18.21 -4.74 -6.57
C ARG A 117 17.65 -6.00 -5.92
N GLU A 118 17.27 -5.93 -4.65
CA GLU A 118 16.65 -7.04 -3.93
C GLU A 118 15.33 -7.45 -4.59
N PHE A 119 14.47 -6.48 -4.94
CA PHE A 119 13.21 -6.71 -5.66
C PHE A 119 13.42 -7.41 -7.00
N THR A 120 14.44 -7.00 -7.74
CA THR A 120 14.80 -7.61 -9.02
C THR A 120 15.34 -9.03 -8.82
N TYR A 121 16.20 -9.22 -7.82
CA TYR A 121 16.80 -10.51 -7.49
C TYR A 121 15.76 -11.54 -7.06
N ARG A 122 14.80 -11.13 -6.21
CA ARG A 122 13.71 -11.99 -5.73
C ARG A 122 12.63 -12.23 -6.78
N GLY A 123 12.61 -11.49 -7.88
CA GLY A 123 11.58 -11.61 -8.91
C GLY A 123 10.26 -10.93 -8.54
N TRP A 124 10.24 -10.03 -7.55
CA TRP A 124 9.05 -9.21 -7.24
C TRP A 124 8.81 -8.13 -8.29
N SER A 125 9.88 -7.65 -8.94
CA SER A 125 9.75 -6.76 -10.08
C SER A 125 9.42 -7.55 -11.35
N PRO A 126 8.29 -7.27 -12.03
CA PRO A 126 7.90 -8.02 -13.21
C PRO A 126 8.75 -7.70 -14.45
N GLU A 127 9.51 -6.60 -14.41
CA GLU A 127 10.48 -6.20 -15.43
C GLU A 127 11.73 -5.63 -14.76
N ARG A 128 12.86 -5.55 -15.49
CA ARG A 128 14.07 -4.93 -14.97
C ARG A 128 13.94 -3.41 -15.02
N ARG A 129 14.04 -2.75 -13.85
CA ARG A 129 14.16 -1.29 -13.73
C ARG A 129 15.38 -0.90 -12.93
N ALA A 130 16.03 0.19 -13.34
CA ALA A 130 17.04 0.82 -12.54
C ALA A 130 16.40 1.53 -11.32
N PRO A 131 17.13 1.63 -10.18
CA PRO A 131 16.56 2.20 -8.96
C PRO A 131 16.05 3.63 -9.08
N GLY A 132 16.61 4.42 -10.00
CA GLY A 132 16.24 5.83 -10.20
C GLY A 132 15.16 6.04 -11.25
N GLU A 133 14.62 4.99 -11.86
CA GLU A 133 13.54 5.12 -12.84
C GLU A 133 12.22 5.41 -12.15
N LEU A 134 11.45 6.35 -12.71
CA LEU A 134 10.08 6.62 -12.28
C LEU A 134 9.19 5.42 -12.61
N VAL A 135 8.11 5.28 -11.84
CA VAL A 135 7.18 4.17 -11.99
C VAL A 135 5.76 4.63 -12.19
N SER A 136 4.94 3.87 -12.91
CA SER A 136 3.48 4.07 -12.95
C SER A 136 2.81 3.42 -11.74
N GLY A 137 1.58 3.83 -11.45
CA GLY A 137 0.80 3.19 -10.39
C GLY A 137 0.43 1.74 -10.70
N GLU A 138 0.15 1.40 -11.96
CA GLU A 138 -0.02 0.00 -12.40
C GLU A 138 1.20 -0.87 -12.04
N PHE A 139 2.41 -0.34 -12.29
CA PHE A 139 3.63 -1.05 -11.93
C PHE A 139 3.75 -1.25 -10.42
N MET A 140 3.42 -0.23 -9.60
CA MET A 140 3.44 -0.35 -8.13
C MET A 140 2.47 -1.44 -7.64
N VAL A 141 1.25 -1.47 -8.16
CA VAL A 141 0.24 -2.47 -7.79
C VAL A 141 0.73 -3.88 -8.15
N ARG A 142 1.28 -4.08 -9.34
CA ARG A 142 1.85 -5.38 -9.76
C ARG A 142 3.01 -5.83 -8.87
N VAL A 143 3.93 -4.92 -8.58
CA VAL A 143 5.08 -5.20 -7.71
C VAL A 143 4.62 -5.53 -6.28
N THR A 144 3.60 -4.83 -5.77
CA THR A 144 2.97 -5.16 -4.48
C THR A 144 2.44 -6.58 -4.50
N GLY A 145 1.60 -6.93 -5.49
CA GLY A 145 1.02 -8.26 -5.62
C GLY A 145 2.09 -9.35 -5.62
N ASN A 146 3.10 -9.23 -6.49
CA ASN A 146 4.20 -10.19 -6.59
C ASN A 146 4.95 -10.37 -5.26
N MET A 147 5.18 -9.28 -4.52
CA MET A 147 5.84 -9.34 -3.22
C MET A 147 4.95 -10.04 -2.17
N LEU A 148 3.67 -9.66 -2.08
CA LEU A 148 2.74 -10.23 -1.12
C LEU A 148 2.49 -11.72 -1.35
N GLU A 149 2.40 -12.16 -2.62
CA GLU A 149 2.27 -13.57 -2.95
C GLU A 149 3.45 -14.39 -2.43
N MET A 150 4.67 -13.89 -2.59
CA MET A 150 5.87 -14.60 -2.14
C MET A 150 6.08 -14.51 -0.63
N VAL A 151 5.88 -13.33 -0.02
CA VAL A 151 6.06 -13.14 1.43
C VAL A 151 4.94 -13.81 2.23
N GLY A 152 3.71 -13.81 1.69
CA GLY A 152 2.54 -14.47 2.30
C GLY A 152 2.53 -15.99 2.13
N GLY A 153 3.14 -16.52 1.06
CA GLY A 153 3.30 -17.96 0.83
C GLY A 153 4.34 -18.65 1.72
N GLU A 154 5.15 -17.89 2.46
CA GLU A 154 6.16 -18.40 3.40
C GLU A 154 5.65 -18.54 4.86
N ARG A 155 4.33 -18.36 5.10
CA ARG A 155 3.70 -18.52 6.42
C ARG A 155 2.88 -19.81 6.54
#